data_AF-A0A4Q1UZV2-F1
#
_entry.id   AF-A0A4Q1UZV2-F1
#
_cell.length_a   1.000
_cell.length_b   1.000
_cell.length_c   1.000
_cell.angle_alpha   90.00
_cell.angle_beta   90.00
_cell.angle_gamma   90.00
#
_symmetry.space_group_name_H-M   'P 1'
#
loop_
_entity.id
_entity.type
_entity.pdbx_description
1 polymer ?
#
loop_
_entity_poly.entity_id
_entity_poly.type
_entity_poly.pdbx_seq_one_letter_code
_entity_poly.pdbx_strand_id
1 'polypeptide(L)' 'MISLEGKRIWVAGHCGIGGSALVRRLSGLPEVKILTVDSRDLDLTERAAATAWARAQRPDLVS' A
#
# COMPACT_ATOMS: atom_id res chain seq x y z
N MET A 1 19.19 7.14 0.22
CA MET A 1 17.82 7.31 0.74
C MET A 1 16.88 7.14 -0.45
N ILE A 2 15.89 6.23 -0.39
CA ILE A 2 14.97 6.00 -1.53
C ILE A 2 14.01 7.20 -1.60
N SER A 3 13.94 7.90 -2.74
CA SER A 3 12.91 8.92 -2.95
C SER A 3 11.56 8.25 -3.23
N LEU A 4 10.52 8.79 -2.61
CA LEU A 4 9.13 8.32 -2.75
C LEU A 4 8.31 9.24 -3.66
N GLU A 5 8.91 10.30 -4.20
CA GLU A 5 8.23 11.28 -5.05
C GLU A 5 7.75 10.62 -6.35
N GLY A 6 6.47 10.82 -6.67
CA GLY A 6 5.80 10.22 -7.82
C GLY A 6 5.51 8.72 -7.69
N LYS A 7 5.79 8.10 -6.54
CA LYS A 7 5.68 6.64 -6.36
C LYS A 7 4.30 6.20 -5.87
N ARG A 8 3.89 5.02 -6.32
CA ARG A 8 2.70 4.30 -5.86
C ARG A 8 3.09 3.32 -4.77
N ILE A 9 2.63 3.56 -3.56
CA ILE A 9 2.97 2.73 -2.41
C ILE A 9 1.71 1.99 -1.98
N TRP A 10 1.74 0.67 -2.08
CA TRP A 10 0.71 -0.17 -1.48
C TRP A 10 1.03 -0.43 -0.02
N VAL A 11 0.13 -0.02 0.87
CA VAL A 11 0.22 -0.34 2.31
C VAL A 11 -0.78 -1.45 2.61
N ALA A 12 -0.27 -2.68 2.72
CA ALA A 12 -1.05 -3.84 3.15
C ALA A 12 -1.31 -3.74 4.66
N GLY A 13 -2.53 -4.06 5.10
CA GLY A 13 -2.88 -3.94 6.53
C GLY A 13 -2.88 -2.50 7.06
N HIS A 14 -3.28 -1.54 6.23
CA HIS A 14 -3.28 -0.10 6.53
C HIS A 14 -4.07 0.32 7.79
N CYS A 15 -4.99 -0.51 8.30
CA CYS A 15 -5.72 -0.27 9.55
C CYS A 15 -4.97 -0.75 10.81
N GLY A 16 -3.86 -1.49 10.67
CA GLY A 16 -3.08 -2.02 11.79
C GLY A 16 -2.20 -0.97 12.48
N ILE A 17 -1.50 -1.40 13.52
CA ILE A 17 -0.68 -0.52 14.38
C ILE A 17 0.44 0.19 13.62
N GLY A 18 1.06 -0.50 12.65
CA GLY A 18 2.11 0.07 11.79
C GLY A 18 1.56 0.69 10.51
N GLY A 19 0.56 0.06 9.90
CA GLY A 19 -0.02 0.50 8.63
C GLY A 19 -0.69 1.87 8.74
N SER A 20 -1.42 2.13 9.81
CA SER A 20 -2.14 3.40 10.01
C SER A 20 -1.18 4.58 10.22
N ALA A 21 -0.10 4.36 10.96
CA ALA A 21 0.96 5.35 11.15
C ALA A 21 1.73 5.63 9.85
N LEU A 22 1.99 4.58 9.04
CA LEU A 22 2.63 4.71 7.75
C LEU A 22 1.77 5.50 6.77
N VAL A 23 0.47 5.17 6.65
CA VAL A 23 -0.46 5.94 5.81
C VAL A 23 -0.50 7.40 6.26
N ARG A 24 -0.62 7.66 7.57
CA ARG A 24 -0.62 9.04 8.10
C ARG A 24 0.64 9.82 7.72
N ARG A 25 1.81 9.18 7.76
CA ARG A 25 3.08 9.79 7.37
C ARG A 25 3.16 10.03 5.86
N LEU A 26 2.79 9.04 5.05
CA LEU A 26 2.84 9.13 3.59
C LEU A 26 1.84 10.16 3.05
N SER A 27 0.68 10.32 3.69
CA SER A 27 -0.34 11.31 3.27
C SER A 27 0.13 12.75 3.42
N GLY A 28 1.17 13.00 4.22
CA GLY A 28 1.79 14.31 4.34
C GLY A 28 2.89 14.58 3.31
N LEU A 29 3.24 13.61 2.47
CA LEU A 29 4.28 13.76 1.45
C LEU A 29 3.66 14.20 0.12
N PRO A 30 4.26 15.19 -0.56
CA PRO A 30 3.84 15.55 -1.90
C PRO A 30 4.11 14.41 -2.89
N GLU A 31 3.24 14.29 -3.89
CA GLU A 31 3.42 13.39 -5.04
C GLU A 31 3.51 11.89 -4.73
N VAL A 32 3.14 11.45 -3.52
CA VAL A 32 3.01 10.02 -3.19
C VAL A 32 1.57 9.57 -3.43
N LYS A 33 1.39 8.51 -4.22
CA LYS A 33 0.08 7.86 -4.37
C LYS A 33 0.00 6.65 -3.45
N ILE A 34 -0.81 6.76 -2.41
CA ILE A 34 -1.05 5.66 -1.49
C ILE A 34 -2.15 4.77 -2.06
N LEU A 35 -1.86 3.47 -2.13
CA LEU A 35 -2.81 2.44 -2.49
C LEU A 35 -3.13 1.65 -1.22
N THR A 36 -4.41 1.52 -0.90
CA THR A 36 -4.88 0.70 0.22
C THR A 36 -6.05 -0.17 -0.26
N VAL A 37 -6.25 -1.28 0.43
CA VAL A 37 -7.38 -2.18 0.26
C VAL A 37 -7.75 -2.69 1.64
N ASP A 38 -9.06 -2.78 1.90
CA ASP A 38 -9.58 -3.29 3.16
C ASP A 38 -9.34 -4.81 3.23
N SER A 39 -9.07 -5.34 4.42
CA SER A 39 -8.90 -6.78 4.61
C SER A 39 -10.17 -7.58 4.29
N ARG A 40 -11.34 -6.93 4.28
CA ARG A 40 -12.61 -7.51 3.84
C ARG A 40 -12.69 -7.68 2.32
N ASP A 41 -11.99 -6.84 1.57
CA ASP A 41 -11.99 -6.85 0.11
C ASP A 41 -10.83 -7.65 -0.47
N LEU A 42 -9.75 -7.84 0.30
CA LEU A 42 -8.60 -8.62 -0.09
C LEU A 42 -8.03 -9.41 1.09
N ASP A 43 -8.13 -10.73 1.02
CA ASP A 43 -7.39 -11.62 1.91
C ASP A 43 -5.92 -11.68 1.48
N LEU A 44 -5.04 -11.18 2.34
CA LEU A 44 -3.60 -11.13 2.11
C LEU A 44 -2.91 -12.48 2.35
N THR A 45 -3.55 -13.41 3.06
CA THR A 45 -3.03 -14.76 3.25
C THR A 45 -3.14 -15.58 1.96
N GLU A 46 -4.13 -15.24 1.12
CA GLU A 46 -4.32 -15.79 -0.21
C GLU A 46 -3.37 -15.15 -1.23
N ARG A 47 -2.20 -15.79 -1.40
CA ARG A 47 -1.13 -15.31 -2.30
C ARG A 47 -1.62 -15.00 -3.72
N ALA A 48 -2.54 -15.80 -4.27
CA ALA A 48 -3.06 -15.59 -5.63
C ALA A 48 -3.86 -14.29 -5.73
N ALA A 49 -4.75 -14.04 -4.77
CA ALA A 49 -5.56 -12.82 -4.69
C ALA A 49 -4.66 -11.59 -4.49
N ALA A 50 -3.74 -11.64 -3.53
CA ALA A 50 -2.79 -10.56 -3.26
C ALA A 50 -1.91 -10.25 -4.49
N THR A 51 -1.43 -11.28 -5.20
CA THR A 51 -0.64 -11.11 -6.42
C THR A 51 -1.46 -10.49 -7.56
N ALA A 52 -2.70 -10.95 -7.75
CA ALA A 52 -3.60 -10.41 -8.77
C ALA A 52 -3.89 -8.93 -8.52
N TRP A 53 -4.17 -8.57 -7.27
CA TRP A 53 -4.38 -7.18 -6.86
C TRP A 53 -3.14 -6.31 -7.11
N ALA A 54 -1.97 -6.78 -6.67
CA ALA A 54 -0.70 -6.06 -6.88
C ALA A 54 -0.42 -5.84 -8.38
N ARG A 55 -0.65 -6.85 -9.22
CA ARG A 55 -0.49 -6.74 -10.68
C ARG A 55 -1.46 -5.75 -11.30
N ALA A 56 -2.70 -5.72 -10.84
CA ALA A 56 -3.71 -4.78 -11.34
C ALA A 56 -3.36 -3.33 -10.98
N GLN A 57 -2.93 -3.09 -9.74
CA GLN A 57 -2.64 -1.74 -9.25
C GLN A 57 -1.26 -1.21 -9.65
N ARG A 58 -0.32 -2.12 -9.94
CA ARG A 58 1.08 -1.82 -10.30
C ARG A 58 1.72 -0.84 -9.31
N PRO A 59 1.84 -1.19 -8.02
CA PRO A 59 2.58 -0.39 -7.07
C PRO A 59 4.08 -0.38 -7.41
N ASP A 60 4.76 0.72 -7.14
CA ASP A 60 6.21 0.81 -7.17
C ASP A 60 6.85 0.18 -5.93
N LEU A 61 6.13 0.24 -4.80
CA LEU A 61 6.57 -0.28 -3.50
C LEU A 61 5.39 -0.95 -2.79
N VAL A 62 5.67 -2.04 -2.08
CA VAL A 62 4.71 -2.72 -1.21
C VAL A 62 5.28 -2.69 0.22
N SER A 63 4.45 -2.29 1.18
CA SER A 63 4.77 -2.24 2.61
C SER A 63 3.67 -2.87 3.46
#